data_AF-A0A6S7HSD5-F1
#
_entry.id   AF-A0A6S7HSD5-F1
#
_cell.length_a   1.000
_cell.length_b   1.000
_cell.length_c   1.000
_cell.angle_alpha   90.00
_cell.angle_beta   90.00
_cell.angle_gamma   90.00
#
_symmetry.space_group_name_H-M   'P 1'
#
loop_
_entity.id
_entity.type
_entity.pdbx_description
1 polymer ?
#
loop_
_entity_poly.entity_id
_entity_poly.type
_entity_poly.pdbx_seq_one_letter_code
_entity_poly.pdbx_strand_id
1 'polypeptide(L)'
;MEVFHFSGFVQEALSKQYEQVQNPELKLLSESLPEFIQHSKAKNTQTKYTRRFERWRIWAFIFNEVNVLPASSIYITLFFLQLIQDSVSTSVIDEAHYGIKWVHEISGFKDPCDSAIVRAIVAAAKRLLSVPVKKKEPVTPEIMLSLFGRFGGTNASLSDLRVLMLCTLGYAGFLRFSELIALRRCDVQFEINIYRDGAWVVVAATTKSTCPVALCKRYFALANFTPNSQDYLFRALSTFMPSAGAFKFCNSSPLSYTRAR
;
A
#
# COMPACT_ATOMS: atom_id res chain seq x y z
N MET A 1 -1.13 -11.78 -10.69
CA MET A 1 -0.45 -11.39 -9.44
C MET A 1 1.01 -11.26 -9.83
N GLU A 2 1.50 -10.04 -10.10
CA GLU A 2 2.91 -9.88 -10.50
C GLU A 2 3.80 -10.29 -9.33
N VAL A 3 4.58 -11.34 -9.56
CA VAL A 3 5.65 -11.79 -8.67
C VAL A 3 6.74 -10.73 -8.76
N PHE A 4 6.90 -9.98 -7.68
CA PHE A 4 7.98 -9.00 -7.59
C PHE A 4 9.27 -9.76 -7.34
N HIS A 5 10.05 -9.96 -8.40
CA HIS A 5 11.39 -10.48 -8.22
C HIS A 5 12.27 -9.39 -7.61
N PHE A 6 13.16 -9.80 -6.70
CA PHE A 6 14.34 -9.01 -6.39
C PHE A 6 14.96 -8.58 -7.72
N SER A 7 15.53 -7.39 -7.82
CA SER A 7 16.34 -7.11 -9.02
C SER A 7 17.39 -8.22 -9.14
N GLY A 8 17.70 -8.65 -10.36
CA GLY A 8 18.67 -9.74 -10.57
C GLY A 8 19.98 -9.51 -9.82
N PHE A 9 20.33 -8.24 -9.58
CA PHE A 9 21.45 -7.81 -8.75
C PHE A 9 21.37 -8.27 -7.29
N VAL A 10 20.21 -8.16 -6.63
CA VAL A 10 20.05 -8.61 -5.23
C VAL A 10 20.03 -10.13 -5.16
N GLN A 11 19.46 -10.81 -6.17
CA GLN A 11 19.56 -12.26 -6.27
C GLN A 11 21.01 -12.74 -6.42
N GLU A 12 21.79 -12.07 -7.28
CA GLU A 12 23.22 -12.37 -7.47
C GLU A 12 24.04 -12.10 -6.20
N ALA A 13 23.76 -11.00 -5.49
CA ALA A 13 24.43 -10.68 -4.24
C ALA A 13 24.11 -11.72 -3.14
N LEU A 14 22.87 -12.20 -3.09
CA LEU A 14 22.45 -13.27 -2.19
C LEU A 14 23.12 -14.60 -2.59
N SER A 15 23.20 -14.93 -3.89
CA SER A 15 23.79 -16.21 -4.33
C SER A 15 25.22 -16.40 -3.91
N LYS A 16 26.01 -15.32 -3.86
CA LYS A 16 27.39 -15.34 -3.35
C LYS A 16 27.50 -15.82 -1.91
N GLN A 17 26.44 -15.68 -1.10
CA GLN A 17 26.46 -16.13 0.30
C GLN A 17 26.30 -17.63 0.47
N TYR A 18 25.83 -18.33 -0.55
CA TYR A 18 25.58 -19.76 -0.51
C TYR A 18 26.29 -20.50 -1.66
N GLU A 19 27.31 -19.89 -2.27
CA GLU A 19 28.18 -20.53 -3.26
C GLU A 19 28.91 -21.77 -2.70
N GLN A 20 29.17 -21.79 -1.39
CA GLN A 20 29.76 -22.94 -0.70
C GLN A 20 28.81 -24.14 -0.55
N VAL A 21 27.52 -23.99 -0.86
CA VAL A 21 26.53 -25.07 -0.71
C VAL A 21 26.67 -26.07 -1.86
N GLN A 22 27.30 -27.21 -1.57
CA GLN A 22 27.62 -28.25 -2.55
C GLN A 22 26.54 -29.34 -2.65
N ASN A 23 25.82 -29.61 -1.56
CA ASN A 23 24.81 -30.67 -1.52
C ASN A 23 23.61 -30.30 -2.42
N PRO A 24 23.15 -31.20 -3.33
CA PRO A 24 22.06 -30.90 -4.26
C PRO A 24 20.73 -30.49 -3.60
N GLU A 25 20.34 -31.14 -2.50
CA GLU A 25 19.10 -30.81 -1.78
C GLU A 25 19.20 -29.43 -1.12
N LEU A 26 20.34 -29.14 -0.49
CA LEU A 26 20.60 -27.82 0.11
C LEU A 26 20.69 -26.72 -0.95
N LYS A 27 21.16 -27.05 -2.16
CA LYS A 27 21.22 -26.11 -3.27
C LYS A 27 19.82 -25.70 -3.72
N LEU A 28 18.89 -26.64 -3.85
CA LEU A 28 17.48 -26.34 -4.15
C LEU A 28 16.85 -25.43 -3.09
N LEU A 29 17.15 -25.67 -1.81
CA LEU A 29 16.70 -24.77 -0.73
C LEU A 29 17.31 -23.37 -0.87
N SER A 30 18.60 -23.28 -1.18
CA SER A 30 19.30 -22.00 -1.35
C SER A 30 18.75 -21.16 -2.50
N GLU A 31 18.30 -21.79 -3.59
CA GLU A 31 17.67 -21.12 -4.74
C GLU A 31 16.32 -20.50 -4.37
N SER A 32 15.61 -21.05 -3.38
CA SER A 32 14.34 -20.51 -2.89
C SER A 32 14.49 -19.37 -1.85
N LEU A 33 15.65 -19.25 -1.19
CA LEU A 33 15.88 -18.28 -0.10
C LEU A 33 15.53 -16.84 -0.47
N PRO A 34 15.88 -16.30 -1.65
CA PRO A 34 15.54 -14.92 -2.00
C PRO A 34 14.04 -14.65 -1.91
N GLU A 35 13.18 -15.57 -2.36
CA GLU A 35 11.72 -15.41 -2.28
C GLU A 35 11.25 -15.31 -0.81
N PHE A 36 11.73 -16.20 0.05
CA PHE A 36 11.38 -16.21 1.47
C PHE A 36 11.90 -14.98 2.23
N ILE A 37 13.12 -14.51 1.94
CA ILE A 37 13.70 -13.33 2.58
C ILE A 37 12.88 -12.07 2.29
N GLN A 38 12.27 -11.95 1.10
CA GLN A 38 11.41 -10.81 0.79
C GLN A 38 10.22 -10.73 1.75
N HIS A 39 9.65 -11.87 2.13
CA HIS A 39 8.52 -11.93 3.05
C HIS A 39 8.83 -11.39 4.47
N SER A 40 10.10 -11.13 4.80
CA SER A 40 10.48 -10.41 6.03
C SER A 40 9.96 -8.96 6.10
N LYS A 41 9.56 -8.37 4.97
CA LYS A 41 8.99 -7.01 4.89
C LYS A 41 7.61 -7.02 4.25
N ALA A 42 6.77 -6.06 4.62
CA ALA A 42 5.49 -5.83 3.94
C ALA A 42 5.71 -5.48 2.46
N LYS A 43 4.82 -5.92 1.57
CA LYS A 43 4.95 -5.76 0.11
C LYS A 43 5.25 -4.33 -0.32
N ASN A 44 4.52 -3.34 0.22
CA ASN A 44 4.76 -1.93 -0.09
C ASN A 44 6.15 -1.45 0.34
N THR A 45 6.66 -1.94 1.47
CA THR A 45 8.01 -1.63 1.96
C THR A 45 9.07 -2.23 1.05
N GLN A 46 8.91 -3.48 0.63
CA GLN A 46 9.78 -4.12 -0.36
C GLN A 46 9.85 -3.27 -1.64
N THR A 47 8.69 -2.94 -2.24
CA THR A 47 8.62 -2.16 -3.48
C THR A 47 9.34 -0.81 -3.34
N LYS A 48 9.15 -0.10 -2.23
CA LYS A 48 9.82 1.18 -1.97
C LYS A 48 11.32 1.00 -1.84
N TYR A 49 11.76 0.06 -1.01
CA TYR A 49 13.19 -0.16 -0.75
C TYR A 49 13.93 -0.61 -2.00
N THR A 50 13.40 -1.59 -2.74
CA THR A 50 13.97 -2.04 -4.01
C THR A 50 14.05 -0.89 -5.01
N ARG A 51 12.98 -0.12 -5.19
CA ARG A 51 12.98 1.04 -6.11
C ARG A 51 14.03 2.08 -5.73
N ARG A 52 14.21 2.37 -4.44
CA ARG A 52 15.21 3.35 -4.00
C ARG A 52 16.63 2.82 -4.08
N PHE A 53 16.82 1.54 -3.80
CA PHE A 53 18.10 0.88 -4.01
C PHE A 53 18.51 0.89 -5.48
N GLU A 54 17.59 0.63 -6.42
CA GLU A 54 17.89 0.75 -7.85
C GLU A 54 18.26 2.18 -8.25
N ARG A 55 17.67 3.20 -7.62
CA ARG A 55 18.11 4.59 -7.84
C ARG A 55 19.55 4.82 -7.37
N TRP A 56 19.94 4.26 -6.22
CA TRP A 56 21.33 4.27 -5.78
C TRP A 56 22.25 3.56 -6.78
N ARG A 57 21.87 2.36 -7.22
CA ARG A 57 22.63 1.56 -8.19
C ARG A 57 22.85 2.31 -9.51
N ILE A 58 21.80 2.90 -10.07
CA ILE A 58 21.89 3.71 -11.30
C ILE A 58 22.81 4.91 -11.09
N TRP A 59 22.71 5.60 -9.96
CA TRP A 59 23.59 6.73 -9.65
C TRP A 59 25.05 6.31 -9.50
N ALA A 60 25.31 5.20 -8.81
CA ALA A 60 26.66 4.66 -8.62
C ALA A 60 27.31 4.26 -9.95
N PHE A 61 26.56 3.65 -10.87
CA PHE A 61 27.09 3.25 -12.19
C PHE A 61 27.56 4.41 -13.08
N ILE A 62 27.22 5.65 -12.75
CA ILE A 62 27.73 6.83 -13.48
C ILE A 62 29.24 7.01 -13.22
N PHE A 63 29.76 6.47 -12.11
CA PHE A 63 31.12 6.69 -11.63
C PHE A 63 31.87 5.37 -11.48
N ASN A 64 33.00 5.22 -12.17
CA ASN A 64 33.80 3.98 -12.15
C ASN A 64 34.37 3.62 -10.76
N GLU A 65 34.54 4.60 -9.88
CA GLU A 65 35.08 4.42 -8.53
C GLU A 65 34.04 3.98 -7.48
N VAL A 66 32.76 4.03 -7.82
CA VAL A 66 31.67 3.76 -6.85
C VAL A 66 31.22 2.31 -6.95
N ASN A 67 31.54 1.53 -5.92
CA ASN A 67 30.99 0.18 -5.77
C ASN A 67 29.54 0.23 -5.26
N VAL A 68 28.63 -0.46 -5.94
CA VAL A 68 27.21 -0.56 -5.54
C VAL A 68 27.05 -1.38 -4.26
N LEU A 69 27.83 -2.46 -4.14
CA LEU A 69 27.79 -3.41 -3.03
C LEU A 69 29.17 -4.13 -2.90
N PRO A 70 29.85 -4.08 -1.73
CA PRO A 70 29.56 -3.20 -0.60
C PRO A 70 29.81 -1.73 -0.96
N ALA A 71 28.87 -0.86 -0.62
CA ALA A 71 29.00 0.58 -0.83
C ALA A 71 29.87 1.21 0.27
N SER A 72 30.66 2.22 -0.10
CA SER A 72 31.34 3.06 0.88
C SER A 72 30.40 4.12 1.43
N SER A 73 30.45 4.34 2.75
CA SER A 73 29.66 5.37 3.43
C SER A 73 29.86 6.78 2.86
N ILE A 74 31.05 7.10 2.32
CA ILE A 74 31.29 8.42 1.71
C ILE A 74 30.47 8.60 0.44
N TYR A 75 30.39 7.58 -0.42
CA TYR A 75 29.61 7.65 -1.66
C TYR A 75 28.11 7.63 -1.39
N ILE A 76 27.65 6.90 -0.36
CA ILE A 76 26.25 7.01 0.13
C ILE A 76 25.94 8.44 0.59
N THR A 77 26.89 9.07 1.30
CA THR A 77 26.74 10.47 1.74
C THR A 77 26.62 11.42 0.56
N LEU A 78 27.46 11.27 -0.47
CA LEU A 78 27.42 12.07 -1.69
C LEU A 78 26.11 11.88 -2.46
N PHE A 79 25.62 10.64 -2.55
CA PHE A 79 24.32 10.35 -3.13
C PHE A 79 23.18 11.06 -2.38
N PHE A 80 23.18 11.02 -1.03
CA PHE A 80 22.20 11.76 -0.25
C PHE A 80 22.33 13.27 -0.38
N LEU A 81 23.56 13.80 -0.50
CA LEU A 81 23.78 15.21 -0.79
C LEU A 81 23.14 15.61 -2.13
N GLN A 82 23.32 14.81 -3.18
CA GLN A 82 22.66 15.05 -4.48
C GLN A 82 21.13 15.02 -4.33
N LEU A 83 20.57 14.03 -3.62
CA LEU A 83 19.12 13.98 -3.39
C LEU A 83 18.60 15.23 -2.67
N ILE A 84 19.36 15.77 -1.71
CA ILE A 84 19.01 16.99 -1.00
C ILE A 84 19.04 18.20 -1.95
N GLN A 85 20.07 18.30 -2.79
CA GLN A 85 20.19 19.37 -3.78
C GLN A 85 19.05 19.32 -4.82
N ASP A 86 18.65 18.12 -5.23
CA ASP A 86 17.48 17.86 -6.08
C ASP A 86 16.14 18.17 -5.38
N SER A 87 16.17 18.57 -4.10
CA SER A 87 14.99 18.94 -3.30
C SER A 87 13.92 17.84 -3.25
N VAL A 88 14.34 16.58 -3.19
CA VAL A 88 13.39 15.46 -3.03
C VAL A 88 12.72 15.48 -1.65
N SER A 89 11.58 14.79 -1.49
CA SER A 89 10.94 14.73 -0.17
C SER A 89 11.78 13.94 0.85
N THR A 90 11.66 14.28 2.13
CA THR A 90 12.33 13.55 3.23
C THR A 90 12.00 12.06 3.23
N SER A 91 10.77 11.68 2.86
CA SER A 91 10.36 10.28 2.70
C SER A 91 11.18 9.55 1.63
N VAL A 92 11.63 10.21 0.56
CA VAL A 92 12.49 9.58 -0.45
C VAL A 92 13.85 9.24 0.14
N ILE A 93 14.40 10.11 0.99
CA ILE A 93 15.70 9.93 1.63
C ILE A 93 15.62 8.82 2.69
N ASP A 94 14.58 8.81 3.52
CA ASP A 94 14.34 7.73 4.49
C ASP A 94 14.16 6.38 3.78
N GLU A 95 13.36 6.31 2.70
CA GLU A 95 13.19 5.08 1.91
C GLU A 95 14.52 4.60 1.29
N ALA A 96 15.37 5.53 0.82
CA ALA A 96 16.67 5.19 0.26
C ALA A 96 17.64 4.69 1.35
N HIS A 97 17.72 5.36 2.49
CA HIS A 97 18.49 4.94 3.65
C HIS A 97 18.14 3.50 4.05
N TYR A 98 16.86 3.21 4.27
CA TYR A 98 16.46 1.87 4.68
C TYR A 98 16.58 0.84 3.55
N GLY A 99 16.42 1.23 2.28
CA GLY A 99 16.62 0.33 1.14
C GLY A 99 18.09 -0.08 0.99
N ILE A 100 19.02 0.87 1.07
CA ILE A 100 20.47 0.62 1.04
C ILE A 100 20.89 -0.25 2.21
N LYS A 101 20.48 0.11 3.43
CA LYS A 101 20.71 -0.67 4.64
C LYS A 101 20.23 -2.11 4.47
N TRP A 102 18.97 -2.29 4.09
CA TRP A 102 18.34 -3.61 4.00
C TRP A 102 19.07 -4.51 3.00
N VAL A 103 19.43 -4.00 1.81
CA VAL A 103 20.15 -4.79 0.80
C VAL A 103 21.56 -5.17 1.29
N HIS A 104 22.27 -4.28 1.97
CA HIS A 104 23.59 -4.62 2.52
C HIS A 104 23.49 -5.70 3.59
N GLU A 105 22.54 -5.58 4.53
CA GLU A 105 22.33 -6.55 5.60
C GLU A 105 21.96 -7.94 5.07
N ILE A 106 21.02 -8.04 4.14
CA ILE A 106 20.62 -9.34 3.58
C ILE A 106 21.72 -9.96 2.72
N SER A 107 22.60 -9.14 2.10
CA SER A 107 23.78 -9.61 1.39
C SER A 107 24.99 -9.84 2.32
N GLY A 108 24.83 -9.72 3.64
CA GLY A 108 25.84 -9.99 4.66
C GLY A 108 27.00 -9.01 4.70
N PHE A 109 26.80 -7.82 4.13
CA PHE A 109 27.75 -6.72 4.24
C PHE A 109 27.39 -5.81 5.42
N LYS A 110 28.39 -5.07 5.91
CA LYS A 110 28.17 -4.03 6.91
C LYS A 110 27.28 -2.93 6.34
N ASP A 111 26.33 -2.44 7.14
CA ASP A 111 25.47 -1.32 6.79
C ASP A 111 26.29 -0.03 6.59
N PRO A 112 26.38 0.53 5.36
CA PRO A 112 27.11 1.78 5.12
C PRO A 112 26.36 2.99 5.70
N CYS A 113 25.05 2.87 5.94
CA CYS A 113 24.21 3.91 6.51
C CYS A 113 24.41 4.07 8.03
N ASP A 114 25.04 3.10 8.70
CA ASP A 114 25.37 3.18 10.13
C ASP A 114 26.62 4.04 10.43
N SER A 115 27.22 4.67 9.42
CA SER A 115 28.30 5.62 9.65
C SER A 115 27.79 6.95 10.21
N ALA A 116 28.60 7.62 11.02
CA ALA A 116 28.25 8.91 11.61
C ALA A 116 27.96 9.99 10.54
N ILE A 117 28.71 9.98 9.44
CA ILE A 117 28.53 10.94 8.35
C ILE A 117 27.22 10.74 7.59
N VAL A 118 26.80 9.48 7.36
CA VAL A 118 25.52 9.19 6.72
C VAL A 118 24.35 9.60 7.63
N ARG A 119 24.43 9.32 8.94
CA ARG A 119 23.42 9.80 9.90
C ARG A 119 23.35 11.33 9.94
N ALA A 120 24.48 12.01 9.87
CA ALA A 120 24.53 13.47 9.88
C ALA A 120 23.86 14.07 8.64
N ILE A 121 24.14 13.56 7.43
CA ILE A 121 23.52 14.07 6.19
C ILE A 121 22.02 13.77 6.14
N VAL A 122 21.56 12.63 6.65
CA VAL A 122 20.12 12.32 6.76
C VAL A 122 19.43 13.26 7.76
N ALA A 123 20.09 13.59 8.88
CA ALA A 123 19.58 14.57 9.82
C ALA A 123 19.54 15.99 9.20
N ALA A 124 20.54 16.35 8.38
CA ALA A 124 20.53 17.60 7.63
C ALA A 124 19.38 17.63 6.61
N ALA A 125 19.19 16.56 5.84
CA ALA A 125 18.07 16.42 4.91
C ALA A 125 16.73 16.66 5.60
N LYS A 126 16.52 16.06 6.78
CA LYS A 126 15.30 16.26 7.57
C LYS A 126 15.12 17.72 7.96
N ARG A 127 16.17 18.44 8.35
CA ARG A 127 16.05 19.87 8.72
C ARG A 127 15.78 20.77 7.50
N LEU A 128 16.42 20.48 6.38
CA LEU A 128 16.36 21.31 5.18
C LEU A 128 15.08 21.10 4.36
N LEU A 129 14.59 19.86 4.29
CA LEU A 129 13.52 19.46 3.36
C LEU A 129 12.19 19.15 4.06
N SER A 130 12.15 19.15 5.40
CA SER A 130 10.88 18.89 6.10
C SER A 130 9.89 20.01 5.84
N VAL A 131 8.77 19.64 5.24
CA VAL A 131 7.61 20.51 5.09
C VAL A 131 6.64 20.19 6.22
N PRO A 132 5.99 21.21 6.84
CA PRO A 132 4.95 20.98 7.83
C PRO A 132 3.88 20.02 7.31
N VAL A 133 3.52 19.03 8.14
CA VAL A 133 2.49 18.05 7.79
C VAL A 133 1.14 18.75 7.67
N LYS A 134 0.66 18.94 6.44
CA LYS A 134 -0.71 19.42 6.16
C LYS A 134 -1.69 18.28 6.37
N LYS A 135 -2.26 18.20 7.58
CA LYS A 135 -3.33 17.24 7.88
C LYS A 135 -4.57 17.60 7.06
N LYS A 136 -5.24 16.57 6.53
CA LYS A 136 -6.56 16.75 5.92
C LYS A 136 -7.57 17.07 7.03
N GLU A 137 -8.56 17.89 6.69
CA GLU A 137 -9.67 18.16 7.59
C GLU A 137 -10.41 16.85 7.91
N PRO A 138 -10.86 16.67 9.17
CA PRO A 138 -11.62 15.49 9.54
C PRO A 138 -12.96 15.47 8.80
N VAL A 139 -13.40 14.26 8.44
CA VAL A 139 -14.79 14.08 7.96
C VAL A 139 -15.72 14.31 9.14
N THR A 140 -16.62 15.28 9.02
CA THR A 140 -17.60 15.60 10.08
C THR A 140 -18.96 14.96 9.79
N PRO A 141 -19.85 14.83 10.79
CA PRO A 141 -21.22 14.36 10.59
C PRO A 141 -22.00 15.20 9.56
N GLU A 142 -21.74 16.51 9.47
CA GLU A 142 -22.37 17.44 8.53
C GLU A 142 -21.93 17.14 7.10
N ILE A 143 -20.65 16.82 6.89
CA ILE A 143 -20.14 16.35 5.59
C ILE A 143 -20.84 15.04 5.22
N MET A 144 -20.99 14.10 6.15
CA MET A 144 -21.72 12.86 5.90
C MET A 144 -23.18 13.12 5.51
N LEU A 145 -23.88 14.01 6.22
CA LEU A 145 -25.26 14.42 5.88
C LEU A 145 -25.34 15.01 4.47
N SER A 146 -24.39 15.87 4.09
CA SER A 146 -24.31 16.44 2.74
C SER A 146 -24.10 15.35 1.66
N LEU A 147 -23.22 14.37 1.92
CA LEU A 147 -22.99 13.25 1.01
C LEU A 147 -24.27 12.41 0.81
N PHE A 148 -25.01 12.14 1.88
CA PHE A 148 -26.30 11.44 1.79
C PHE A 148 -27.34 12.26 1.01
N GLY A 149 -27.38 13.58 1.19
CA GLY A 149 -28.25 14.46 0.42
C GLY A 149 -27.93 14.45 -1.08
N ARG A 150 -26.64 14.37 -1.43
CA ARG A 150 -26.17 14.39 -2.82
C ARG A 150 -26.27 13.05 -3.54
N PHE A 151 -25.88 11.97 -2.88
CA PHE A 151 -25.71 10.64 -3.49
C PHE A 151 -26.70 9.60 -2.98
N GLY A 152 -27.49 9.91 -1.95
CA GLY A 152 -28.39 8.97 -1.27
C GLY A 152 -29.86 9.09 -1.68
N GLY A 153 -30.21 9.95 -2.65
CA GLY A 153 -31.60 10.12 -3.12
C GLY A 153 -32.23 8.81 -3.63
N THR A 154 -33.56 8.72 -3.70
CA THR A 154 -34.29 7.49 -4.04
C THR A 154 -33.87 6.85 -5.37
N ASN A 155 -33.55 7.67 -6.37
CA ASN A 155 -33.11 7.24 -7.70
C ASN A 155 -31.57 7.17 -7.85
N ALA A 156 -30.83 7.16 -6.74
CA ALA A 156 -29.37 7.09 -6.77
C ALA A 156 -28.87 5.88 -7.56
N SER A 157 -27.89 6.11 -8.43
CA SER A 157 -27.28 5.06 -9.23
C SER A 157 -26.36 4.16 -8.40
N LEU A 158 -25.97 3.02 -8.96
CA LEU A 158 -24.96 2.15 -8.32
C LEU A 158 -23.63 2.88 -8.10
N SER A 159 -23.28 3.83 -8.98
CA SER A 159 -22.08 4.66 -8.82
C SER A 159 -22.20 5.58 -7.61
N ASP A 160 -23.34 6.26 -7.46
CA ASP A 160 -23.61 7.16 -6.33
C ASP A 160 -23.58 6.41 -5.01
N LEU A 161 -24.30 5.27 -4.94
CA LEU A 161 -24.33 4.45 -3.74
C LEU A 161 -22.97 3.82 -3.43
N ARG A 162 -22.15 3.49 -4.43
CA ARG A 162 -20.78 2.99 -4.20
C ARG A 162 -19.90 4.04 -3.51
N VAL A 163 -19.93 5.28 -3.99
CA VAL A 163 -19.17 6.39 -3.37
C VAL A 163 -19.69 6.65 -1.96
N LEU A 164 -21.01 6.75 -1.80
CA LEU A 164 -21.62 6.97 -0.50
C LEU A 164 -21.31 5.85 0.50
N MET A 165 -21.33 4.59 0.05
CA MET A 165 -21.01 3.42 0.87
C MET A 165 -19.53 3.39 1.27
N LEU A 166 -18.60 3.73 0.37
CA LEU A 166 -17.18 3.86 0.68
C LEU A 166 -16.95 4.86 1.82
N CYS A 167 -17.50 6.07 1.70
CA CYS A 167 -17.39 7.10 2.73
C CYS A 167 -18.06 6.67 4.03
N THR A 168 -19.25 6.07 3.95
CA THR A 168 -20.05 5.69 5.12
C THR A 168 -19.42 4.56 5.92
N LEU A 169 -18.92 3.50 5.28
CA LEU A 169 -18.19 2.43 5.99
C LEU A 169 -16.84 2.93 6.53
N GLY A 170 -16.12 3.74 5.76
CA GLY A 170 -14.86 4.33 6.23
C GLY A 170 -15.06 5.17 7.47
N TYR A 171 -16.12 5.99 7.49
CA TYR A 171 -16.49 6.84 8.62
C TYR A 171 -16.99 6.02 9.82
N ALA A 172 -17.96 5.12 9.62
CA ALA A 172 -18.60 4.40 10.72
C ALA A 172 -17.73 3.27 11.29
N GLY A 173 -16.92 2.62 10.46
CA GLY A 173 -16.03 1.53 10.85
C GLY A 173 -14.59 1.96 11.14
N PHE A 174 -14.26 3.26 10.98
CA PHE A 174 -12.89 3.78 11.07
C PHE A 174 -11.88 3.02 10.21
N LEU A 175 -12.33 2.52 9.06
CA LEU A 175 -11.55 1.66 8.18
C LEU A 175 -10.61 2.47 7.29
N ARG A 176 -9.38 1.99 7.15
CA ARG A 176 -8.45 2.49 6.14
C ARG A 176 -8.94 2.11 4.76
N PHE A 177 -8.50 2.87 3.75
CA PHE A 177 -8.87 2.57 2.36
C PHE A 177 -8.51 1.14 1.94
N SER A 178 -7.33 0.63 2.33
CA SER A 178 -6.90 -0.74 2.02
C SER A 178 -7.80 -1.82 2.65
N GLU A 179 -8.37 -1.54 3.82
CA GLU A 179 -9.29 -2.44 4.51
C GLU A 179 -10.66 -2.39 3.80
N LEU A 180 -11.16 -1.18 3.48
CA LEU A 180 -12.42 -1.01 2.75
C LEU A 180 -12.45 -1.75 1.42
N ILE A 181 -11.43 -1.57 0.57
CA ILE A 181 -11.42 -2.21 -0.75
C ILE A 181 -11.19 -3.72 -0.69
N ALA A 182 -10.64 -4.23 0.42
CA ALA A 182 -10.42 -5.65 0.63
C ALA A 182 -11.70 -6.38 1.07
N LEU A 183 -12.70 -5.65 1.60
CA LEU A 183 -13.97 -6.22 2.03
C LEU A 183 -14.68 -6.94 0.87
N ARG A 184 -15.09 -8.17 1.16
CA ARG A 184 -15.92 -9.00 0.29
C ARG A 184 -17.34 -9.07 0.83
N ARG A 185 -18.25 -9.54 -0.02
CA ARG A 185 -19.64 -9.75 0.40
C ARG A 185 -19.75 -10.75 1.56
N CYS A 186 -18.96 -11.82 1.57
CA CYS A 186 -18.91 -12.80 2.66
C CYS A 186 -18.46 -12.21 4.01
N ASP A 187 -17.74 -11.08 4.01
CA ASP A 187 -17.20 -10.46 5.22
C ASP A 187 -18.23 -9.57 5.94
N VAL A 188 -19.42 -9.39 5.35
CA VAL A 188 -20.48 -8.53 5.90
C VAL A 188 -21.69 -9.34 6.34
N GLN A 189 -21.97 -9.27 7.63
CA GLN A 189 -23.10 -9.95 8.28
C GLN A 189 -24.01 -8.94 8.97
N PHE A 190 -25.31 -9.23 9.00
CA PHE A 190 -26.32 -8.39 9.64
C PHE A 190 -26.88 -9.15 10.85
N GLU A 191 -26.34 -8.85 12.03
CA GLU A 191 -26.71 -9.53 13.28
C GLU A 191 -27.12 -8.52 14.37
N ILE A 192 -27.89 -9.00 15.34
CA ILE A 192 -28.50 -8.15 16.39
C ILE A 192 -27.64 -8.15 17.67
N ASN A 193 -26.73 -9.12 17.87
CA ASN A 193 -25.87 -9.23 19.05
C ASN A 193 -24.51 -9.84 18.68
N ILE A 194 -23.49 -9.00 18.49
CA ILE A 194 -22.14 -9.44 18.13
C ILE A 194 -21.21 -9.27 19.31
N TYR A 195 -20.51 -10.34 19.67
CA TYR A 195 -19.42 -10.30 20.65
C TYR A 195 -18.17 -9.67 20.04
N ARG A 196 -17.53 -8.74 20.76
CA ARG A 196 -16.32 -8.04 20.29
C ARG A 196 -15.08 -8.83 20.70
N ASP A 197 -14.71 -9.79 19.87
CA ASP A 197 -13.45 -10.55 20.00
C ASP A 197 -12.25 -9.85 19.31
N GLY A 198 -12.50 -8.76 18.58
CA GLY A 198 -11.48 -8.03 17.82
C GLY A 198 -11.29 -8.51 16.39
N ALA A 199 -11.93 -9.61 15.97
CA ALA A 199 -11.95 -10.06 14.59
C ALA A 199 -12.98 -9.32 13.73
N TRP A 200 -14.02 -8.76 14.37
CA TRP A 200 -15.14 -8.07 13.71
C TRP A 200 -15.20 -6.58 14.03
N VAL A 201 -15.48 -5.78 12.99
CA VAL A 201 -15.83 -4.36 13.14
C VAL A 201 -17.34 -4.23 13.19
N VAL A 202 -17.88 -3.89 14.36
CA VAL A 202 -19.32 -3.76 14.57
C VAL A 202 -19.79 -2.37 14.18
N VAL A 203 -20.63 -2.28 13.14
CA VAL A 203 -21.26 -1.04 12.70
C VAL A 203 -22.72 -1.01 13.12
N ALA A 204 -23.09 -0.01 13.92
CA ALA A 204 -24.44 0.10 14.48
C ALA A 204 -25.48 0.47 13.41
N ALA A 205 -26.61 -0.23 13.42
CA ALA A 205 -27.82 0.22 12.75
C ALA A 205 -28.45 1.39 13.52
N THR A 206 -28.89 2.41 12.81
CA THR A 206 -29.59 3.57 13.40
C THR A 206 -30.92 3.79 12.71
N THR A 207 -31.80 4.58 13.33
CA THR A 207 -33.09 5.00 12.77
C THR A 207 -32.97 6.25 11.87
N LYS A 208 -31.76 6.79 11.71
CA LYS A 208 -31.51 8.01 10.92
C LYS A 208 -31.50 7.69 9.42
N SER A 209 -31.78 8.70 8.60
CA SER A 209 -31.64 8.61 7.13
C SER A 209 -30.21 8.29 6.68
N THR A 210 -29.21 8.59 7.52
CA THR A 210 -27.79 8.30 7.29
C THR A 210 -27.35 6.92 7.82
N CYS A 211 -28.30 6.01 8.10
CA CYS A 211 -27.99 4.71 8.68
C CYS A 211 -27.06 3.88 7.77
N PRO A 212 -25.85 3.50 8.25
CA PRO A 212 -24.89 2.76 7.45
C PRO A 212 -25.41 1.37 7.06
N VAL A 213 -26.16 0.72 7.95
CA VAL A 213 -26.76 -0.60 7.72
C VAL A 213 -27.86 -0.54 6.66
N ALA A 214 -28.72 0.48 6.71
CA ALA A 214 -29.77 0.68 5.71
C ALA A 214 -29.17 0.97 4.34
N LEU A 215 -28.15 1.84 4.28
CA LEU A 215 -27.41 2.10 3.05
C LEU A 215 -26.75 0.83 2.49
N CYS A 216 -26.13 0.02 3.35
CA CYS A 216 -25.48 -1.23 2.95
C CYS A 216 -26.47 -2.23 2.34
N LYS A 217 -27.62 -2.44 2.97
CA LYS A 217 -28.69 -3.29 2.41
C LYS A 217 -29.17 -2.77 1.05
N ARG A 218 -29.38 -1.46 0.93
CA ARG A 218 -29.79 -0.83 -0.33
C ARG A 218 -28.74 -0.98 -1.42
N TYR A 219 -27.47 -0.78 -1.09
CA TYR A 219 -26.36 -0.96 -2.01
C TYR A 219 -26.28 -2.42 -2.47
N PHE A 220 -26.42 -3.39 -1.56
CA PHE A 220 -26.38 -4.81 -1.90
C PHE A 220 -27.51 -5.25 -2.81
N ALA A 221 -28.71 -4.74 -2.58
CA ALA A 221 -29.85 -4.98 -3.45
C ALA A 221 -29.61 -4.43 -4.86
N LEU A 222 -29.17 -3.18 -4.98
CA LEU A 222 -28.92 -2.56 -6.30
C LEU A 222 -27.74 -3.20 -7.04
N ALA A 223 -26.72 -3.64 -6.30
CA ALA A 223 -25.54 -4.33 -6.81
C ALA A 223 -25.79 -5.80 -7.18
N ASN A 224 -26.97 -6.35 -6.83
CA ASN A 224 -27.31 -7.77 -6.96
C ASN A 224 -26.25 -8.71 -6.35
N PHE A 225 -25.76 -8.39 -5.14
CA PHE A 225 -24.81 -9.26 -4.44
C PHE A 225 -25.49 -10.54 -3.93
N THR A 226 -24.99 -11.70 -4.35
CA THR A 226 -25.39 -12.98 -3.77
C THR A 226 -24.87 -13.10 -2.33
N PRO A 227 -25.69 -13.57 -1.36
CA PRO A 227 -25.21 -13.86 -0.02
C PRO A 227 -23.97 -14.77 -0.04
N ASN A 228 -23.00 -14.50 0.83
CA ASN A 228 -21.75 -15.26 0.97
C ASN A 228 -20.83 -15.30 -0.27
N SER A 229 -21.04 -14.43 -1.27
CA SER A 229 -20.12 -14.39 -2.41
C SER A 229 -18.73 -13.85 -2.00
N GLN A 230 -17.69 -14.33 -2.69
CA GLN A 230 -16.30 -13.87 -2.53
C GLN A 230 -16.01 -12.58 -3.31
N ASP A 231 -17.05 -11.93 -3.82
CA ASP A 231 -16.92 -10.71 -4.58
C ASP A 231 -16.52 -9.54 -3.68
N TYR A 232 -15.56 -8.74 -4.13
CA TYR A 232 -15.26 -7.47 -3.50
C TYR A 232 -16.47 -6.54 -3.54
N LEU A 233 -16.73 -5.86 -2.42
CA LEU A 233 -17.82 -4.90 -2.31
C LEU A 233 -17.63 -3.71 -3.24
N PHE A 234 -16.38 -3.26 -3.38
CA PHE A 234 -16.03 -2.08 -4.17
C PHE A 234 -15.20 -2.49 -5.37
N ARG A 235 -15.83 -2.42 -6.55
CA ARG A 235 -15.21 -2.79 -7.84
C ARG A 235 -15.37 -1.64 -8.84
N ALA A 236 -14.62 -1.71 -9.93
CA ALA A 236 -14.79 -0.74 -11.01
C ALA A 236 -16.14 -0.93 -11.68
N LEU A 237 -16.78 0.19 -12.03
CA LEU A 237 -18.02 0.19 -12.79
C LEU A 237 -17.73 0.39 -14.27
N SER A 238 -18.60 -0.17 -15.11
CA SER A 238 -18.62 0.07 -16.56
C SER A 238 -18.99 1.51 -16.86
N THR A 239 -18.70 1.95 -18.08
CA THR A 239 -19.42 3.09 -18.65
C THR A 239 -20.92 2.85 -18.59
N PHE A 240 -21.69 3.92 -18.43
CA PHE A 240 -23.15 3.84 -18.41
C PHE A 240 -23.63 3.15 -19.68
N MET A 241 -24.42 2.08 -19.54
CA MET A 241 -24.98 1.35 -20.66
C MET A 241 -26.41 1.84 -20.91
N PRO A 242 -26.69 2.61 -21.99
CA PRO A 242 -28.03 3.12 -22.26
C PRO A 242 -29.06 2.00 -22.45
N SER A 243 -28.63 0.85 -22.98
CA SER A 243 -29.48 -0.33 -23.21
C SER A 243 -29.93 -1.05 -21.93
N ALA A 244 -29.20 -0.88 -20.82
CA ALA A 244 -29.51 -1.49 -19.53
C ALA A 244 -29.96 -0.47 -18.47
N GLY A 245 -29.92 0.83 -18.80
CA GLY A 245 -30.26 1.92 -17.88
C GLY A 245 -29.42 1.98 -16.60
N ALA A 246 -28.29 1.27 -16.53
CA ALA A 246 -27.56 1.04 -15.28
C ALA A 246 -26.04 0.88 -15.46
N PHE A 247 -25.31 1.13 -14.36
CA PHE A 247 -23.89 0.78 -14.22
C PHE A 247 -23.75 -0.68 -13.78
N LYS A 248 -22.79 -1.43 -14.34
CA LYS A 248 -22.46 -2.80 -13.91
C LYS A 248 -21.00 -2.88 -13.43
N PHE A 249 -20.67 -3.86 -12.58
CA PHE A 249 -19.28 -4.11 -12.24
C PHE A 249 -18.52 -4.71 -13.43
N CYS A 250 -17.34 -4.18 -13.75
CA CYS A 250 -16.55 -4.60 -14.89
C CYS A 250 -15.62 -5.78 -14.61
N ASN A 251 -15.13 -5.89 -13.38
CA ASN A 251 -14.00 -6.74 -13.03
C ASN A 251 -14.22 -7.41 -11.68
N SER A 252 -13.55 -8.53 -11.46
CA SER A 252 -13.50 -9.23 -10.17
C SER A 252 -12.43 -8.65 -9.23
N SER A 253 -11.68 -7.64 -9.66
CA SER A 253 -10.63 -7.02 -8.85
C SER A 253 -11.17 -5.85 -8.00
N PRO A 254 -10.55 -5.59 -6.84
CA PRO A 254 -10.96 -4.51 -5.96
C PRO A 254 -10.70 -3.14 -6.63
N LEU A 255 -11.45 -2.14 -6.20
CA LEU A 255 -11.32 -0.77 -6.67
C LEU A 255 -9.91 -0.22 -6.34
N SER A 256 -9.27 0.42 -7.32
CA SER A 256 -7.97 1.07 -7.10
C SER A 256 -8.13 2.43 -6.42
N TYR A 257 -7.09 2.85 -5.68
CA TYR A 257 -7.08 4.14 -4.99
C TYR A 257 -7.32 5.32 -5.95
N THR A 258 -6.68 5.31 -7.12
CA THR A 258 -6.81 6.37 -8.13
C THR A 258 -8.24 6.48 -8.68
N ARG A 259 -9.01 5.39 -8.72
CA ARG A 259 -10.41 5.39 -9.17
C ARG A 259 -11.40 5.72 -8.05
N ALA A 260 -10.97 5.64 -6.80
CA ALA A 260 -11.78 5.99 -5.63
C ALA A 260 -11.61 7.46 -5.23
N ARG A 261 -10.45 8.06 -5.53
CA ARG A 261 -10.20 9.50 -5.40
C ARG A 261 -10.90 10.27 -6.52
#